data_AF-A0A925X7T3-F1
#
_entry.id   AF-A0A925X7T3-F1
#
_cell.length_a   1.000
_cell.length_b   1.000
_cell.length_c   1.000
_cell.angle_alpha   90.00
_cell.angle_beta   90.00
_cell.angle_gamma   90.00
#
_symmetry.space_group_name_H-M   'P 1'
#
loop_
_entity.id
_entity.type
_entity.pdbx_description
1 polymer ?
#
loop_
_entity_poly.entity_id
_entity_poly.type
_entity_poly.pdbx_seq_one_letter_code
_entity_poly.pdbx_strand_id
1 'polypeptide(L)'
;MTEIWKKSWWKILCVALIFYTIIAGLLMPVPTKAIVQESIRNQHFHVAIWFALMIVMTFSLVFSIRYLRKPSEQNDDVASETANVGLLFGILGIIT
;
A
#
# COMPACT_ATOMS: atom_id res chain seq x y z
N MET A 1 -24.85 19.12 -0.34
CA MET A 1 -24.65 17.72 -0.78
C MET A 1 -23.75 17.58 -2.01
N THR A 2 -23.62 18.60 -2.86
CA THR A 2 -22.75 18.63 -4.04
C THR A 2 -21.24 18.80 -3.75
N GLU A 3 -20.87 19.48 -2.67
CA GLU A 3 -19.46 19.73 -2.29
C GLU A 3 -18.69 18.47 -1.84
N ILE A 4 -19.40 17.47 -1.31
CA ILE A 4 -18.80 16.19 -0.91
C ILE A 4 -18.23 15.46 -2.14
N TRP A 5 -18.94 15.53 -3.27
CA TRP A 5 -18.52 14.89 -4.52
C TRP A 5 -17.29 15.56 -5.13
N LYS A 6 -17.19 16.90 -5.11
CA LYS A 6 -16.00 17.60 -5.62
C LYS A 6 -14.74 17.31 -4.81
N LYS A 7 -14.84 17.16 -3.48
CA LYS A 7 -13.67 17.01 -2.60
C LYS A 7 -13.29 15.55 -2.29
N SER A 8 -14.24 14.63 -2.39
CA SER A 8 -14.05 13.21 -1.98
C SER A 8 -14.09 12.20 -3.13
N TRP A 9 -14.25 12.63 -4.39
CA TRP A 9 -14.29 11.71 -5.54
C TRP A 9 -13.05 10.80 -5.60
N TRP A 10 -11.86 11.33 -5.30
CA TRP A 10 -10.61 10.58 -5.31
C TRP A 10 -10.58 9.49 -4.23
N LYS A 11 -11.23 9.70 -3.09
CA LYS A 11 -11.37 8.68 -2.03
C LYS A 11 -12.29 7.55 -2.48
N ILE A 12 -13.42 7.90 -3.10
CA ILE A 12 -14.38 6.93 -3.66
C ILE A 12 -13.69 6.12 -4.77
N LEU A 13 -12.94 6.78 -5.64
CA LEU A 13 -12.16 6.13 -6.69
C LEU A 13 -11.11 5.17 -6.10
N CYS A 14 -10.36 5.58 -5.07
CA CYS A 14 -9.42 4.69 -4.38
C CYS A 14 -10.12 3.43 -3.85
N VAL A 15 -11.26 3.59 -3.16
CA VAL A 15 -12.01 2.44 -2.65
C VAL A 15 -12.48 1.53 -3.79
N ALA A 16 -13.04 2.10 -4.86
CA ALA A 16 -13.48 1.34 -6.02
C ALA A 16 -12.34 0.57 -6.70
N LEU A 17 -11.16 1.18 -6.84
CA LEU A 17 -9.97 0.56 -7.40
C LEU A 17 -9.45 -0.59 -6.51
N ILE A 18 -9.45 -0.42 -5.18
CA ILE A 18 -9.06 -1.49 -4.25
C ILE A 18 -10.02 -2.68 -4.35
N PHE A 19 -11.33 -2.44 -4.40
CA PHE A 19 -12.30 -3.51 -4.62
C PHE A 19 -12.10 -4.22 -5.95
N TYR A 20 -11.84 -3.44 -7.02
CA TYR A 20 -11.55 -3.99 -8.33
C TYR A 20 -10.30 -4.88 -8.31
N THR A 21 -9.19 -4.46 -7.68
CA THR A 21 -7.97 -5.28 -7.64
C THR A 21 -8.16 -6.57 -6.84
N ILE A 22 -8.97 -6.56 -5.79
CA ILE A 22 -9.34 -7.78 -5.06
C ILE A 22 -10.11 -8.75 -5.95
N ILE A 23 -11.18 -8.28 -6.60
CA ILE A 23 -12.01 -9.12 -7.48
C ILE A 23 -11.20 -9.61 -8.67
N ALA A 24 -10.48 -8.73 -9.36
CA ALA A 24 -9.69 -9.08 -10.54
C ALA A 24 -8.53 -10.01 -10.18
N GLY A 25 -7.84 -9.77 -9.08
CA GLY A 25 -6.81 -10.67 -8.54
C GLY A 25 -7.37 -12.04 -8.13
N LEU A 26 -8.66 -12.12 -7.79
CA LEU A 26 -9.36 -13.37 -7.45
C LEU A 26 -10.02 -14.11 -8.63
N LEU A 27 -10.29 -13.45 -9.75
CA LEU A 27 -10.95 -14.06 -10.90
C LEU A 27 -10.06 -14.18 -12.15
N MET A 28 -8.93 -13.46 -12.24
CA MET A 28 -8.06 -13.56 -13.41
C MET A 28 -7.46 -14.97 -13.54
N PRO A 29 -7.40 -15.50 -14.78
CA PRO A 29 -6.76 -16.78 -15.06
C PRO A 29 -5.26 -16.65 -14.84
N VAL A 30 -4.65 -17.66 -14.22
CA VAL A 30 -3.21 -17.66 -13.94
C VAL A 30 -2.56 -18.82 -14.69
N PRO A 31 -1.39 -18.62 -15.33
CA PRO A 31 -0.71 -19.70 -16.01
C PRO A 31 -0.34 -20.79 -15.01
N THR A 32 -0.85 -22.00 -15.24
CA THR A 32 -0.58 -23.16 -14.39
C THR A 32 0.90 -23.50 -14.45
N LYS A 33 1.63 -23.31 -13.35
CA LYS A 33 3.01 -23.76 -13.23
C LYS A 33 3.05 -25.13 -12.55
N ALA A 34 4.05 -25.93 -12.90
CA ALA A 34 4.19 -27.31 -12.41
C ALA A 34 4.34 -27.43 -10.87
N ILE A 35 4.73 -26.35 -10.19
CA ILE A 35 5.00 -26.32 -8.74
C ILE A 35 3.95 -25.52 -7.97
N VAL A 36 3.45 -24.42 -8.55
CA VAL A 36 2.49 -23.50 -7.92
C VAL A 36 1.34 -23.27 -8.89
N GLN A 37 0.33 -24.15 -8.82
CA GLN A 37 -0.81 -24.18 -9.73
C GLN A 37 -1.71 -22.96 -9.54
N GLU A 38 -2.70 -23.05 -8.64
CA GLU A 38 -3.63 -21.95 -8.33
C GLU A 38 -3.11 -21.05 -7.20
N SER A 39 -2.16 -21.51 -6.38
CA SER A 39 -1.61 -20.75 -5.24
C SER A 39 -0.80 -19.52 -5.67
N ILE A 40 -0.34 -19.46 -6.91
CA ILE A 40 0.37 -18.28 -7.46
C ILE A 40 -0.55 -17.05 -7.54
N ARG A 41 -1.87 -17.22 -7.40
CA ARG A 41 -2.84 -16.13 -7.26
C ARG A 41 -2.48 -15.20 -6.11
N ASN A 42 -1.89 -15.74 -5.04
CA ASN A 42 -1.39 -14.99 -3.90
C ASN A 42 -0.33 -13.94 -4.28
N GLN A 43 0.50 -14.21 -5.30
CA GLN A 43 1.56 -13.31 -5.75
C GLN A 43 1.02 -11.93 -6.18
N HIS A 44 -0.20 -11.86 -6.73
CA HIS A 44 -0.83 -10.60 -7.12
C HIS A 44 -1.10 -9.69 -5.92
N PHE A 45 -1.37 -10.27 -4.75
CA PHE A 45 -1.60 -9.54 -3.51
C PHE A 45 -0.29 -9.24 -2.81
N HIS A 46 0.58 -10.23 -2.69
CA HIS A 46 1.89 -10.11 -2.06
C HIS A 46 2.73 -8.99 -2.70
N VAL A 47 2.97 -9.05 -4.00
CA VAL A 47 3.83 -8.09 -4.71
C VAL A 47 3.25 -6.67 -4.65
N ALA A 48 1.93 -6.52 -4.74
CA ALA A 48 1.27 -5.22 -4.63
C ALA A 48 1.46 -4.60 -3.24
N ILE A 49 1.35 -5.39 -2.17
CA ILE A 49 1.58 -4.94 -0.79
C ILE A 49 3.04 -4.52 -0.59
N TRP A 50 4.01 -5.27 -1.16
CA TRP A 50 5.42 -4.91 -1.09
C TRP A 50 5.73 -3.59 -1.82
N PHE A 51 5.10 -3.31 -2.96
CA PHE A 51 5.26 -2.01 -3.62
C PHE A 51 4.70 -0.85 -2.76
N ALA A 52 3.55 -1.06 -2.10
CA ALA A 52 2.99 -0.06 -1.17
C ALA A 52 3.94 0.18 0.01
N LEU A 53 4.47 -0.88 0.62
CA LEU A 53 5.50 -0.83 1.66
C LEU A 53 6.72 -0.02 1.22
N MET A 54 7.29 -0.32 0.05
CA MET A 54 8.50 0.36 -0.44
C MET A 54 8.30 1.86 -0.59
N ILE A 55 7.13 2.29 -1.08
CA ILE A 55 6.80 3.71 -1.22
C ILE A 55 6.70 4.36 0.17
N VAL A 56 5.89 3.79 1.07
CA VAL A 56 5.65 4.35 2.40
C VAL A 56 6.93 4.41 3.24
N MET A 57 7.76 3.36 3.20
CA MET A 57 9.04 3.34 3.90
C MET A 57 10.04 4.33 3.32
N THR A 58 10.02 4.56 2.01
CA THR A 58 10.84 5.61 1.39
C THR A 58 10.40 7.00 1.86
N PHE A 59 9.09 7.24 2.01
CA PHE A 59 8.59 8.47 2.60
C PHE A 59 9.08 8.64 4.03
N SER A 60 8.97 7.60 4.86
CA SER A 60 9.49 7.62 6.23
C SER A 60 10.98 8.00 6.26
N LEU A 61 11.80 7.34 5.43
CA LEU A 61 13.24 7.63 5.31
C LEU A 61 13.51 9.09 4.91
N VAL A 62 12.80 9.61 3.91
CA VAL A 62 12.97 11.00 3.45
C VAL A 62 12.61 11.99 4.56
N PHE A 63 11.53 11.75 5.31
CA PHE A 63 11.12 12.62 6.41
C PHE A 63 12.07 12.51 7.62
N SER A 64 12.60 11.32 7.92
CA SER A 64 13.67 11.16 8.92
C SER A 64 14.93 11.95 8.55
N ILE A 65 15.37 11.90 7.29
CA ILE A 65 16.52 12.70 6.82
C ILE A 65 16.22 14.21 6.93
N ARG A 66 15.00 14.63 6.59
CA ARG A 66 14.59 16.04 6.74
C ARG A 66 14.55 16.48 8.20
N TYR A 67 14.09 15.62 9.10
CA TYR A 67 14.09 15.88 10.53
C TYR A 67 15.51 16.08 11.07
N LEU A 68 16.45 15.22 10.69
CA LEU A 68 17.86 15.36 11.08
C LEU A 68 18.50 16.65 10.56
N ARG A 69 18.09 17.12 9.38
CA ARG A 69 18.59 18.39 8.81
C ARG A 69 17.93 19.62 9.45
N LYS A 70 16.63 19.56 9.74
CA LYS A 70 15.86 20.63 10.35
C LYS A 70 14.87 20.01 11.34
N PRO A 71 15.21 19.99 12.64
CA PRO A 71 14.35 19.39 13.65
C PRO A 71 13.02 20.14 13.71
N SER A 72 11.95 19.39 13.51
CA SER A 72 10.57 19.88 13.50
C SER A 72 9.67 18.71 13.85
N GLU A 73 8.78 18.90 14.83
CA GLU A 73 7.84 17.88 15.30
C GLU A 73 7.02 17.29 14.13
N GLN A 74 6.58 18.12 13.19
CA GLN A 74 5.83 17.67 12.01
C GLN A 74 6.60 16.67 11.14
N ASN A 75 7.92 16.79 11.02
CA ASN A 75 8.71 15.83 10.24
C ASN A 75 8.88 14.51 11.02
N ASP A 76 8.92 14.56 12.35
CA ASP A 76 9.05 13.39 13.22
C ASP A 76 7.74 12.59 13.28
N ASP A 77 6.60 13.29 13.44
CA ASP A 77 5.26 12.71 13.39
C ASP A 77 5.04 12.02 12.03
N VAL A 78 5.34 12.70 10.92
CA VAL A 78 5.17 12.11 9.58
C VAL A 78 6.08 10.90 9.39
N ALA A 79 7.34 10.96 9.84
CA ALA A 79 8.28 9.86 9.72
C ALA A 79 7.84 8.62 10.52
N SER A 80 7.39 8.82 11.76
CA SER A 80 6.94 7.74 12.66
C SER A 80 5.62 7.12 12.19
N GLU A 81 4.64 7.93 11.79
CA GLU A 81 3.37 7.43 11.29
C GLU A 81 3.53 6.68 9.96
N THR A 82 4.37 7.18 9.05
CA THR A 82 4.70 6.41 7.83
C THR A 82 5.47 5.14 8.14
N ALA A 83 6.36 5.10 9.13
CA ALA A 83 7.02 3.86 9.55
C ALA A 83 6.02 2.84 10.11
N ASN A 84 5.06 3.27 10.94
CA ASN A 84 4.01 2.42 11.49
C ASN A 84 3.13 1.81 10.39
N VAL A 85 2.70 2.64 9.43
CA VAL A 85 1.92 2.18 8.26
C VAL A 85 2.76 1.24 7.38
N GLY A 86 4.04 1.54 7.20
CA GLY A 86 4.99 0.66 6.52
C GLY A 86 5.09 -0.71 7.20
N LEU A 87 5.32 -0.75 8.51
CA LEU A 87 5.36 -1.99 9.29
C LEU A 87 4.09 -2.82 9.15
N LEU A 88 2.92 -2.17 9.17
CA LEU A 88 1.64 -2.84 8.93
C LEU A 88 1.61 -3.51 7.55
N PHE A 89 2.01 -2.81 6.49
CA PHE A 89 2.11 -3.42 5.16
C PHE A 89 3.17 -4.51 5.09
N GLY A 90 4.28 -4.39 5.82
CA GLY A 90 5.30 -5.44 5.92
C GLY A 90 4.76 -6.73 6.54
N ILE A 91 4.02 -6.62 7.65
CA ILE A 91 3.37 -7.77 8.30
C ILE A 91 2.34 -8.39 7.37
N LEU A 92 1.49 -7.59 6.75
CA LEU A 92 0.51 -8.07 5.77
C LEU A 92 1.20 -8.78 4.59
N GLY A 93 2.30 -8.23 4.09
CA GLY A 93 3.08 -8.83 3.01
C GLY A 93 3.70 -10.17 3.39
N ILE A 94 4.05 -10.41 4.65
CA ILE A 94 4.53 -11.72 5.11
C ILE A 94 3.38 -12.73 5.25
N ILE A 95 2.20 -12.26 5.67
CA ILE A 95 1.03 -13.11 5.87
C ILE A 95 0.44 -13.61 4.56
N THR A 96 0.40 -12.74 3.54
CA THR A 96 -0.06 -13.09 2.19
C THR A 96 0.99 -13.94 1.50
#